data_AF-A0A2U3QJC3-F1
#
_entry.id   AF-A0A2U3QJC3-F1
#
_cell.length_a   1.000
_cell.length_b   1.000
_cell.length_c   1.000
_cell.angle_alpha   90.00
_cell.angle_beta   90.00
_cell.angle_gamma   90.00
#
_symmetry.space_group_name_H-M   'P 1'
#
loop_
_entity.id
_entity.type
_entity.pdbx_description
1 polymer ?
#
loop_
_entity_poly.entity_id
_entity_poly.type
_entity_poly.pdbx_seq_one_letter_code
_entity_poly.pdbx_strand_id
1 'polypeptide(L)'
;MAKVIFFAIAIIVFLSIPLFAYAEENSGTPYGDYCKDCTIYGTCKEIISPKGAMMALDRYYREKGYRVGAFYHKGRFVEAVIFKDSRQVDVVLFDRKTGRLRSIY
;
A
#
# COMPACT_ATOMS: atom_id res chain seq x y z
N MET A 1 -30.16 -40.98 -24.21
CA MET A 1 -30.28 -39.58 -24.67
C MET A 1 -30.39 -38.59 -23.51
N ALA A 2 -31.32 -38.77 -22.56
CA ALA A 2 -31.49 -37.86 -21.41
C ALA A 2 -30.22 -37.61 -20.57
N LYS A 3 -29.40 -38.64 -20.33
CA LYS A 3 -28.12 -38.50 -19.59
C LYS A 3 -27.09 -37.61 -20.29
N VAL A 4 -27.06 -37.61 -21.63
CA VAL A 4 -26.13 -36.80 -22.44
C VAL A 4 -26.57 -35.34 -22.43
N ILE A 5 -27.88 -35.11 -22.48
CA ILE A 5 -28.48 -33.76 -22.40
C ILE A 5 -28.22 -33.16 -21.00
N PHE A 6 -28.39 -33.94 -19.93
CA PHE A 6 -28.06 -33.51 -18.58
C PHE A 6 -26.58 -33.12 -18.42
N PHE A 7 -25.69 -33.91 -19.02
CA PHE A 7 -24.25 -33.63 -19.01
C PHE A 7 -23.90 -32.33 -19.77
N ALA A 8 -24.52 -32.11 -20.92
CA ALA A 8 -24.31 -30.90 -21.71
C ALA A 8 -24.79 -29.65 -20.97
N ILE A 9 -25.94 -29.71 -20.29
CA ILE A 9 -26.47 -28.61 -19.48
C ILE A 9 -25.54 -28.29 -18.31
N ALA A 10 -25.01 -29.32 -17.62
CA ALA A 10 -24.10 -29.12 -16.50
C ALA A 10 -22.80 -28.40 -16.92
N ILE A 11 -22.26 -28.73 -18.09
CA ILE A 11 -21.04 -28.09 -18.63
C ILE A 11 -21.30 -26.62 -18.99
N ILE A 12 -22.44 -26.32 -19.61
CA ILE A 12 -22.81 -24.95 -19.98
C ILE A 12 -22.96 -24.07 -18.72
N VAL A 13 -23.58 -24.61 -17.66
CA VAL A 13 -23.71 -23.90 -16.39
C VAL A 13 -22.34 -23.65 -15.75
N PHE A 14 -21.43 -24.63 -15.78
CA PHE A 14 -20.08 -24.47 -15.23
C PHE A 14 -19.24 -23.43 -15.99
N LEU A 15 -19.41 -23.31 -17.32
CA LEU A 15 -18.73 -22.32 -18.15
C LEU A 15 -19.27 -20.90 -18.01
N SER A 16 -20.49 -20.75 -17.48
CA SER A 16 -21.12 -19.43 -17.25
C SER A 16 -20.71 -18.77 -15.94
N ILE A 17 -19.88 -19.41 -15.11
CA ILE A 17 -19.34 -18.79 -13.90
C ILE A 17 -18.20 -17.86 -14.33
N PRO A 18 -18.37 -16.52 -14.25
CA PRO A 18 -17.29 -15.62 -14.56
C PRO A 18 -16.17 -15.81 -13.54
N LEU A 19 -14.98 -16.19 -14.02
CA LEU A 19 -13.75 -16.24 -13.25
C LEU A 19 -13.29 -14.81 -13.00
N PHE A 20 -13.96 -14.10 -12.10
CA PHE A 20 -13.49 -12.82 -11.60
C PHE A 20 -12.37 -13.09 -10.59
N ALA A 21 -11.13 -13.14 -11.09
CA ALA A 21 -9.96 -13.03 -10.24
C ALA A 21 -9.86 -11.56 -9.78
N TYR A 22 -10.31 -11.29 -8.57
CA TYR A 22 -10.11 -9.98 -7.93
C TYR A 22 -8.76 -10.03 -7.21
N ALA A 23 -7.78 -9.26 -7.70
CA ALA A 23 -6.61 -8.95 -6.89
C ALA A 23 -7.05 -7.93 -5.86
N GLU A 24 -7.44 -8.40 -4.67
CA GLU A 24 -7.60 -7.51 -3.53
C GLU A 24 -6.23 -6.86 -3.30
N GLU A 25 -6.17 -5.53 -3.39
CA GLU A 25 -5.00 -4.74 -3.01
C GLU A 25 -4.83 -4.86 -1.48
N ASN A 26 -4.36 -6.03 -1.05
CA ASN A 26 -4.05 -6.37 0.32
C ASN A 26 -2.69 -5.75 0.66
N SER A 27 -2.65 -4.42 0.71
CA SER A 27 -1.73 -3.69 1.59
C SER A 27 -2.00 -2.19 1.46
N GLY A 28 -2.63 -1.65 2.50
CA GLY A 28 -2.09 -0.54 3.30
C GLY A 28 -1.25 0.56 2.66
N THR A 29 -0.18 0.13 2.02
CA THR A 29 1.12 0.77 1.98
C THR A 29 1.81 0.31 0.69
N PRO A 30 1.80 1.12 -0.38
CA PRO A 30 2.41 0.69 -1.63
C PRO A 30 3.91 0.55 -1.47
N TYR A 31 4.41 -0.63 -1.85
CA TYR A 31 5.83 -0.94 -1.80
C TYR A 31 6.59 -0.11 -2.84
N GLY A 32 7.43 0.82 -2.37
CA GLY A 32 8.30 1.61 -3.24
C GLY A 32 7.68 2.90 -3.79
N ASP A 33 6.55 3.35 -3.25
CA ASP A 33 5.97 4.64 -3.60
C ASP A 33 6.83 5.82 -3.11
N TYR A 34 6.52 7.02 -3.59
CA TYR A 34 7.26 8.23 -3.31
C TYR A 34 6.39 9.33 -2.71
N CYS A 35 6.97 10.11 -1.81
CA CYS A 35 6.34 11.32 -1.32
C CYS A 35 6.14 12.32 -2.47
N LYS A 36 4.90 12.80 -2.63
CA LYS A 36 4.50 13.82 -3.61
C LYS A 36 5.25 15.16 -3.45
N ASP A 37 5.82 15.42 -2.26
CA ASP A 37 6.60 16.63 -1.99
C ASP A 37 7.98 16.61 -2.66
N CYS A 38 8.41 15.44 -3.15
CA CYS A 38 9.66 15.28 -3.88
C CYS A 38 9.38 15.22 -5.40
N THR A 39 10.43 15.32 -6.21
CA THR A 39 10.29 15.30 -7.68
C THR A 39 9.57 14.03 -8.18
N ILE A 40 9.08 14.05 -9.42
CA ILE A 40 8.37 12.91 -10.06
C ILE A 40 9.17 11.59 -10.05
N TYR A 41 10.48 11.65 -9.82
CA TYR A 41 11.40 10.51 -9.71
C TYR A 41 11.76 10.16 -8.27
N GLY A 42 11.08 10.72 -7.26
CA GLY A 42 11.39 10.44 -5.88
C GLY A 42 12.79 10.91 -5.50
N THR A 43 13.14 12.14 -5.84
CA THR A 43 14.34 12.79 -5.31
C THR A 43 13.95 14.14 -4.73
N CYS A 44 14.23 14.35 -3.46
CA CYS A 44 13.99 15.63 -2.81
C CYS A 44 15.22 16.52 -3.08
N LYS A 45 15.02 17.80 -3.43
CA LYS A 45 16.14 18.74 -3.71
C LYS A 45 17.06 18.87 -2.50
N GLU A 46 16.48 18.79 -1.31
CA GLU A 46 17.16 18.81 -0.02
C GLU A 46 16.69 17.63 0.83
N ILE A 47 17.51 17.23 1.80
CA ILE A 47 17.11 16.19 2.76
C ILE A 47 16.00 16.78 3.64
N ILE A 48 14.82 16.18 3.59
CA ILE A 48 13.68 16.60 4.41
C ILE A 48 14.05 16.46 5.89
N SER A 49 13.67 17.43 6.72
CA SER A 49 13.86 17.34 8.17
C SER A 49 13.05 16.18 8.77
N PRO A 50 13.41 15.63 9.95
CA PRO A 50 12.60 14.60 10.60
C PRO A 50 11.12 15.02 10.75
N LYS A 51 10.89 16.27 11.17
CA LYS A 51 9.54 16.83 11.32
C LYS A 51 8.81 16.93 9.97
N GLY A 52 9.50 17.38 8.92
CA GLY A 52 8.92 17.44 7.58
C GLY A 52 8.53 16.05 7.06
N ALA A 53 9.36 15.04 7.32
CA ALA A 53 9.08 13.66 6.97
C ALA A 53 7.84 13.11 7.71
N MET A 54 7.69 13.42 9.00
CA MET A 54 6.49 13.06 9.76
C MET A 54 5.23 13.68 9.15
N MET A 55 5.27 14.97 8.81
CA MET A 55 4.14 15.67 8.19
C MET A 55 3.79 15.11 6.81
N ALA A 56 4.81 14.77 6.01
CA ALA A 56 4.64 14.16 4.70
C ALA A 56 3.98 12.77 4.79
N LEU A 57 4.46 11.93 5.71
CA LEU A 57 3.88 10.60 5.96
C LEU A 57 2.44 10.69 6.46
N ASP A 58 2.18 11.56 7.43
CA ASP A 58 0.84 11.77 7.98
C ASP A 58 -0.16 12.16 6.87
N ARG A 59 0.19 13.15 6.03
CA ARG A 59 -0.67 13.54 4.89
C ARG A 59 -0.87 12.37 3.91
N TYR A 60 0.20 11.71 3.52
CA TYR A 60 0.19 10.62 2.55
C TYR A 60 -0.73 9.45 2.95
N TYR A 61 -0.69 9.08 4.23
CA TYR A 61 -1.48 7.96 4.77
C TYR A 61 -2.90 8.35 5.13
N ARG A 62 -3.11 9.58 5.62
CA ARG A 62 -4.44 10.09 5.95
C ARG A 62 -5.34 10.18 4.72
N GLU A 63 -4.80 10.61 3.57
CA GLU A 63 -5.52 10.60 2.28
C GLU A 63 -6.04 9.21 1.89
N LYS A 64 -5.42 8.14 2.42
CA LYS A 64 -5.77 6.74 2.15
C LYS A 64 -6.56 6.07 3.28
N GLY A 65 -6.97 6.83 4.30
CA GLY A 65 -7.71 6.31 5.45
C GLY A 65 -6.86 5.59 6.51
N TYR A 66 -5.54 5.80 6.50
CA TYR A 66 -4.63 5.27 7.52
C TYR A 66 -4.20 6.35 8.51
N ARG A 67 -3.74 5.90 9.67
CA ARG A 67 -3.13 6.75 10.70
C ARG A 67 -1.66 6.41 10.85
N VAL A 68 -0.82 7.42 11.00
CA VAL A 68 0.60 7.25 11.32
C VAL A 68 0.77 7.41 12.83
N GLY A 69 1.40 6.42 13.47
CA GLY A 69 1.57 6.35 14.92
C GLY A 69 2.99 6.70 15.36
N ALA A 70 3.68 5.74 15.97
CA ALA A 70 5.03 5.95 16.48
C ALA A 70 6.00 6.27 15.33
N PHE A 71 6.93 7.20 15.59
CA PHE A 71 7.98 7.59 14.67
C PHE A 71 9.35 7.38 15.32
N TYR A 72 10.27 6.78 14.58
CA TYR A 72 11.67 6.65 15.00
C TYR A 72 12.59 7.23 13.94
N HIS A 73 13.53 8.07 14.36
CA HIS A 73 14.45 8.74 13.45
C HIS A 73 15.86 8.16 13.56
N LYS A 74 16.44 7.77 12.41
CA LYS A 74 17.84 7.32 12.33
C LYS A 74 18.52 7.85 11.07
N GLY A 75 19.32 8.90 11.23
CA GLY A 75 20.20 9.44 10.18
C GLY A 75 19.44 9.99 8.96
N ARG A 76 19.40 9.22 7.87
CA ARG A 76 18.67 9.57 6.63
C ARG A 76 17.21 9.10 6.64
N PHE A 77 16.85 8.18 7.54
CA PHE A 77 15.57 7.49 7.49
C PHE A 77 14.65 7.89 8.64
N VAL A 78 13.35 7.71 8.42
CA VAL A 78 12.30 7.77 9.43
C VAL A 78 11.50 6.49 9.34
N GLU A 79 11.39 5.77 10.44
CA GLU A 79 10.47 4.64 10.59
C GLU A 79 9.15 5.14 11.15
N ALA A 80 8.04 4.62 10.64
CA ALA A 80 6.71 4.98 11.09
C ALA A 80 5.79 3.76 11.14
N VAL A 81 5.02 3.64 12.23
CA VAL A 81 4.02 2.59 12.38
C VAL A 81 2.70 3.04 11.76
N ILE A 82 2.11 2.22 10.89
CA ILE A 82 0.88 2.54 10.17
C ILE A 82 -0.28 1.74 10.76
N PHE A 83 -1.41 2.42 10.96
CA PHE A 83 -2.62 1.86 11.54
C PHE A 83 -3.82 2.01 10.61
N LYS A 84 -4.70 1.02 10.60
CA LYS A 84 -6.05 1.05 10.03
C LYS A 84 -7.04 0.60 11.10
N ASP A 85 -8.08 1.38 11.37
CA ASP A 85 -9.11 1.05 12.37
C ASP A 85 -8.54 0.60 13.73
N SER A 86 -7.50 1.30 14.21
CA SER A 86 -6.76 1.01 15.46
C SER A 86 -5.89 -0.25 15.44
N ARG A 87 -5.88 -1.03 14.36
CA ARG A 87 -4.96 -2.15 14.16
C ARG A 87 -3.69 -1.68 13.45
N GLN A 88 -2.53 -2.07 13.97
CA GLN A 88 -1.27 -1.91 13.25
C GLN A 88 -1.29 -2.78 11.99
N VAL A 89 -1.04 -2.17 10.83
CA VAL A 89 -1.07 -2.85 9.52
C VAL A 89 0.29 -2.90 8.84
N ASP A 90 1.22 -2.02 9.22
CA ASP A 90 2.56 -1.99 8.63
C ASP A 90 3.52 -1.19 9.52
N VAL A 91 4.81 -1.33 9.25
CA VAL A 91 5.86 -0.39 9.64
C VAL A 91 6.61 0.00 8.37
N VAL A 92 6.74 1.29 8.13
CA VAL A 92 7.37 1.80 6.92
C VAL A 92 8.66 2.56 7.22
N LEU A 93 9.62 2.40 6.32
CA LEU A 93 10.86 3.15 6.28
C LEU A 93 10.77 4.21 5.19
N PHE A 94 10.89 5.47 5.60
CA PHE A 94 10.89 6.64 4.73
C PHE A 94 12.31 7.20 4.58
N ASP A 95 12.80 7.23 3.36
CA ASP A 95 14.07 7.85 3.02
C ASP A 95 13.90 9.36 2.86
N ARG A 96 14.46 10.17 3.75
CA ARG A 96 14.28 11.63 3.71
C ARG A 96 15.01 12.34 2.56
N LYS A 97 15.93 11.67 1.87
CA LYS A 97 16.68 12.26 0.74
C LYS A 97 15.95 12.02 -0.58
N THR A 98 15.34 10.86 -0.73
CA THR A 98 14.60 10.50 -1.96
C THR A 98 13.09 10.65 -1.79
N GLY A 99 12.59 10.62 -0.57
CA GLY A 99 11.15 10.51 -0.33
C GLY A 99 10.61 9.12 -0.65
N ARG A 100 11.49 8.11 -0.79
CA ARG A 100 11.09 6.73 -1.07
C ARG A 100 10.52 6.08 0.19
N LEU A 101 9.38 5.42 0.02
CA LEU A 101 8.65 4.71 1.06
C LEU A 101 8.76 3.20 0.84
N ARG A 102 9.05 2.45 1.91
CA ARG A 102 9.12 0.98 1.86
C ARG A 102 8.47 0.40 3.10
N SER A 103 7.61 -0.60 2.92
CA SER A 103 7.25 -1.49 4.02
C SER A 103 8.48 -2.29 4.46
N ILE A 104 8.62 -2.50 5.75
CA ILE A 104 9.71 -3.29 6.35
C ILE A 104 9.20 -4.47 7.21
N TYR A 105 7.88 -4.69 7.29
CA TYR A 105 7.25 -5.81 8.02
C TYR A 105 5.95 -6.29 7.39
#